data_AF-A0A7V1RCZ7-F1
#
_entry.id   AF-A0A7V1RCZ7-F1
#
_cell.length_a   1.000
_cell.length_b   1.000
_cell.length_c   1.000
_cell.angle_alpha   90.00
_cell.angle_beta   90.00
_cell.angle_gamma   90.00
#
_symmetry.space_group_name_H-M   'P 1'
#
loop_
_entity.id
_entity.type
_entity.pdbx_description
1 polymer ?
#
loop_
_entity_poly.entity_id
_entity_poly.type
_entity_poly.pdbx_seq_one_letter_code
_entity_poly.pdbx_strand_id
1 'polypeptide(L)'
;GAGAQAMEELVEQTKQALRGEEPTPRVFPHPIAFNLFSHNSRIDADGCNEEERKMVNEARKILHDDGLRVTATCVRVPVLRAHSESVNVEFVGRRPSVEQVRRALEEFPGVRVVDDREANRFPMPIDASGRDEVLVGRIREDLSCETAIDLFVSGDQILKGAALNGIQIADAWIRRRTPVPA
;
A
#
# COMPACT_ATOMS: atom_id res chain seq x y z
N GLY A 1 -1.25 10.84 -0.77
CA GLY A 1 0.21 10.74 -0.84
C GLY A 1 0.83 12.13 -0.94
N ALA A 2 0.84 12.73 -2.13
CA ALA A 2 1.50 14.02 -2.41
C ALA A 2 0.70 15.28 -1.99
N GLY A 3 -0.20 15.18 -1.01
CA GLY A 3 -1.01 16.30 -0.52
C GLY A 3 -2.27 16.63 -1.31
N ALA A 4 -3.03 17.63 -0.85
CA ALA A 4 -4.33 18.02 -1.40
C ALA A 4 -4.23 18.61 -2.83
N GLN A 5 -3.23 19.44 -3.07
CA GLN A 5 -3.00 20.06 -4.39
C GLN A 5 -2.75 19.01 -5.48
N ALA A 6 -2.06 17.92 -5.15
CA ALA A 6 -1.87 16.80 -6.07
C ALA A 6 -3.17 16.07 -6.43
N MET A 7 -4.12 15.98 -5.48
CA MET A 7 -5.45 15.40 -5.76
C MET A 7 -6.27 16.32 -6.66
N GLU A 8 -6.24 17.64 -6.39
CA GLU A 8 -6.88 18.65 -7.24
C GLU A 8 -6.31 18.64 -8.66
N GLU A 9 -4.99 18.51 -8.80
CA GLU A 9 -4.31 18.40 -10.09
C GLU A 9 -4.75 17.18 -10.88
N LEU A 10 -4.87 15.99 -10.25
CA LEU A 10 -5.38 14.81 -10.94
C LEU A 10 -6.81 15.04 -11.46
N VAL A 11 -7.68 15.66 -10.65
CA VAL A 11 -9.05 15.97 -11.09
C VAL A 11 -9.04 16.94 -12.28
N GLU A 12 -8.26 18.00 -12.21
CA GLU A 12 -8.22 19.00 -13.27
C GLU A 12 -7.63 18.44 -14.56
N GLN A 13 -6.50 17.74 -14.48
CA GLN A 13 -5.91 17.08 -15.65
C GLN A 13 -6.84 16.03 -16.26
N THR A 14 -7.62 15.31 -15.44
CA THR A 14 -8.60 14.36 -15.95
C THR A 14 -9.71 15.08 -16.73
N LYS A 15 -10.19 16.23 -16.25
CA LYS A 15 -11.15 17.06 -16.99
C LYS A 15 -10.58 17.58 -18.31
N GLN A 16 -9.34 18.10 -18.29
CA GLN A 16 -8.65 18.56 -19.49
C GLN A 16 -8.58 17.44 -20.54
N ALA A 17 -8.06 16.27 -20.16
CA ALA A 17 -7.96 15.11 -21.04
C ALA A 17 -9.34 14.67 -21.61
N LEU A 18 -10.39 14.67 -20.78
CA LEU A 18 -11.75 14.33 -21.24
C LEU A 18 -12.37 15.38 -22.17
N ARG A 19 -11.89 16.63 -22.14
CA ARG A 19 -12.23 17.67 -23.12
C ARG A 19 -11.36 17.62 -24.39
N GLY A 20 -10.39 16.70 -24.47
CA GLY A 20 -9.42 16.64 -25.56
C GLY A 20 -8.31 17.69 -25.47
N GLU A 21 -8.15 18.32 -24.29
CA GLU A 21 -7.07 19.27 -24.00
C GLU A 21 -5.82 18.53 -23.49
N GLU A 22 -4.65 19.13 -23.69
CA GLU A 22 -3.39 18.60 -23.15
C GLU A 22 -3.32 18.81 -21.63
N PRO A 23 -3.13 17.75 -20.82
CA PRO A 23 -3.01 17.88 -19.37
C PRO A 23 -1.85 18.79 -18.96
N THR A 24 -2.12 19.76 -18.08
CA THR A 24 -1.10 20.70 -17.59
C THR A 24 -0.59 20.31 -16.20
N PRO A 25 0.62 19.73 -16.07
CA PRO A 25 1.24 19.47 -14.77
C PRO A 25 1.69 20.75 -14.06
N ARG A 26 1.42 20.85 -12.75
CA ARG A 26 1.84 21.99 -11.91
C ARG A 26 2.52 21.55 -10.61
N VAL A 27 1.98 20.52 -9.98
CA VAL A 27 2.44 19.88 -8.74
C VAL A 27 3.30 18.67 -9.08
N PHE A 28 2.89 17.86 -10.05
CA PHE A 28 3.66 16.72 -10.50
C PHE A 28 4.65 17.11 -11.61
N PRO A 29 5.77 16.38 -11.76
CA PRO A 29 6.73 16.61 -12.85
C PRO A 29 6.20 16.16 -14.22
N HIS A 30 5.17 15.32 -14.23
CA HIS A 30 4.58 14.73 -15.43
C HIS A 30 3.06 14.72 -15.31
N PRO A 31 2.32 14.70 -16.44
CA PRO A 31 0.88 14.45 -16.43
C PRO A 31 0.54 13.17 -15.66
N ILE A 32 -0.48 13.24 -14.80
CA ILE A 32 -0.99 12.10 -14.05
C ILE A 32 -2.29 11.55 -14.64
N ALA A 33 -3.10 12.37 -15.30
CA ALA A 33 -4.34 11.88 -15.93
C ALA A 33 -4.03 10.83 -16.99
N PHE A 34 -4.64 9.65 -16.85
CA PHE A 34 -4.45 8.49 -17.73
C PHE A 34 -2.98 8.05 -17.91
N ASN A 35 -2.11 8.31 -16.92
CA ASN A 35 -0.68 8.04 -17.02
C ASN A 35 -0.10 7.40 -15.75
N LEU A 36 1.02 6.70 -15.91
CA LEU A 36 1.84 6.14 -14.82
C LEU A 36 3.26 6.71 -14.90
N PHE A 37 3.87 7.04 -13.76
CA PHE A 37 5.27 7.44 -13.72
C PHE A 37 5.93 7.03 -12.40
N SER A 38 7.27 6.91 -12.39
CA SER A 38 8.05 6.60 -11.19
C SER A 38 7.74 7.58 -10.07
N HIS A 39 7.79 7.15 -8.81
CA HIS A 39 7.54 8.04 -7.68
C HIS A 39 8.43 9.29 -7.78
N ASN A 40 7.84 10.47 -7.60
CA ASN A 40 8.47 11.76 -7.83
C ASN A 40 9.46 12.20 -6.72
N SER A 41 9.96 11.25 -5.93
CA SER A 41 11.08 11.47 -5.01
C SER A 41 12.40 11.43 -5.76
N ARG A 42 13.49 11.86 -5.11
CA ARG A 42 14.81 11.85 -5.72
C ARG A 42 15.21 10.41 -6.09
N ILE A 43 15.90 10.28 -7.23
CA ILE A 43 16.54 9.02 -7.66
C ILE A 43 17.97 8.99 -7.12
N ASP A 44 18.32 7.91 -6.43
CA ASP A 44 19.67 7.65 -5.92
C ASP A 44 20.60 7.15 -7.04
N ALA A 45 21.91 7.08 -6.76
CA ALA A 45 22.92 6.69 -7.76
C ALA A 45 22.77 5.26 -8.30
N ASP A 46 22.08 4.38 -7.57
CA ASP A 46 21.76 3.01 -7.97
C ASP A 46 20.42 2.90 -8.73
N GLY A 47 19.74 4.02 -8.99
CA GLY A 47 18.50 4.07 -9.75
C GLY A 47 17.22 3.89 -8.94
N CYS A 48 17.31 3.61 -7.64
CA CYS A 48 16.13 3.54 -6.76
C CYS A 48 15.62 4.95 -6.43
N ASN A 49 14.31 5.14 -6.39
CA ASN A 49 13.75 6.34 -5.79
C ASN A 49 13.75 6.24 -4.25
N GLU A 50 13.75 7.38 -3.55
CA GLU A 50 13.79 7.38 -2.07
C GLU A 50 12.61 6.65 -1.41
N GLU A 51 11.43 6.58 -2.06
CA GLU A 51 10.28 5.85 -1.50
C GLU A 51 10.52 4.33 -1.54
N GLU A 52 11.15 3.81 -2.59
CA GLU A 52 11.56 2.40 -2.67
C GLU A 52 12.58 2.07 -1.58
N ARG A 53 13.56 2.96 -1.36
CA ARG A 53 14.54 2.81 -0.28
C ARG A 53 13.86 2.80 1.09
N LYS A 54 12.90 3.70 1.28
CA LYS A 54 12.12 3.81 2.51
C LYS A 54 11.36 2.53 2.80
N MET A 55 10.68 1.94 1.80
CA MET A 55 10.01 0.65 1.95
C MET A 55 10.94 -0.45 2.48
N VAL A 56 12.16 -0.56 1.92
CA VAL A 56 13.16 -1.55 2.38
C VAL A 56 13.62 -1.28 3.81
N ASN A 57 13.99 -0.04 4.12
CA ASN A 57 14.54 0.32 5.43
C ASN A 57 13.50 0.24 6.54
N GLU A 58 12.28 0.71 6.28
CA GLU A 58 11.19 0.66 7.26
C GLU A 58 10.72 -0.78 7.50
N ALA A 59 10.63 -1.62 6.46
CA ALA A 59 10.28 -3.03 6.64
C ALA A 59 11.27 -3.76 7.55
N ARG A 60 12.58 -3.60 7.31
CA ARG A 60 13.64 -4.18 8.17
C ARG A 60 13.53 -3.71 9.62
N LYS A 61 13.33 -2.40 9.80
CA LYS A 61 13.22 -1.79 11.12
C LYS A 61 11.96 -2.25 11.88
N ILE A 62 10.82 -2.33 11.21
CA ILE A 62 9.53 -2.74 11.79
C ILE A 62 9.56 -4.22 12.17
N LEU A 63 10.14 -5.06 11.32
CA LEU A 63 10.23 -6.51 11.53
C LEU A 63 11.44 -6.93 12.37
N HIS A 64 12.29 -5.98 12.77
CA HIS A 64 13.52 -6.22 13.51
C HIS A 64 14.45 -7.24 12.83
N ASP A 65 14.53 -7.18 11.49
CA ASP A 65 15.32 -8.10 10.67
C ASP A 65 16.10 -7.31 9.59
N ASP A 66 17.38 -7.03 9.86
CA ASP A 66 18.27 -6.36 8.92
C ASP A 66 18.62 -7.23 7.70
N GLY A 67 18.47 -8.56 7.83
CA GLY A 67 18.73 -9.54 6.78
C GLY A 67 17.55 -9.70 5.80
N LEU A 68 16.40 -9.08 6.08
CA LEU A 68 15.22 -9.18 5.24
C LEU A 68 15.53 -8.72 3.81
N ARG A 69 15.26 -9.62 2.86
CA ARG A 69 15.42 -9.38 1.42
C ARG A 69 14.15 -8.74 0.89
N VAL A 70 14.22 -7.47 0.53
CA VAL A 70 13.09 -6.69 0.01
C VAL A 70 13.54 -5.89 -1.19
N THR A 71 12.70 -5.84 -2.21
CA THR A 71 12.78 -4.89 -3.31
C THR A 71 11.39 -4.31 -3.55
N ALA A 72 11.32 -3.09 -4.09
CA ALA A 72 10.07 -2.41 -4.37
C ALA A 72 10.22 -1.59 -5.66
N THR A 73 9.09 -1.36 -6.33
CA THR A 73 8.98 -0.37 -7.39
C THR A 73 7.80 0.54 -7.06
N CYS A 74 8.07 1.82 -6.83
CA CYS A 74 7.06 2.78 -6.41
C CYS A 74 6.61 3.60 -7.61
N VAL A 75 5.35 3.42 -8.03
CA VAL A 75 4.76 4.08 -9.19
C VAL A 75 3.61 4.97 -8.74
N ARG A 76 3.54 6.18 -9.30
CA ARG A 76 2.36 7.03 -9.18
C ARG A 76 1.33 6.61 -10.23
N VAL A 77 0.10 6.41 -9.78
CA VAL A 77 -1.04 6.00 -10.59
C VAL A 77 -2.19 7.01 -10.45
N PRO A 78 -3.13 7.12 -11.41
CA PRO A 78 -4.22 8.10 -11.39
C PRO A 78 -5.35 7.70 -10.44
N VAL A 79 -5.02 7.55 -9.16
CA VAL A 79 -5.95 7.21 -8.09
C VAL A 79 -5.84 8.27 -7.00
N LEU A 80 -6.97 8.89 -6.67
CA LEU A 80 -7.03 9.99 -5.70
C LEU A 80 -6.59 9.56 -4.31
N ARG A 81 -7.08 8.38 -3.88
CA ARG A 81 -6.97 7.91 -2.51
C ARG A 81 -6.85 6.39 -2.46
N ALA A 82 -6.24 5.92 -1.38
CA ALA A 82 -5.64 4.62 -1.16
C ALA A 82 -4.34 4.38 -1.95
N HIS A 83 -3.48 3.56 -1.36
CA HIS A 83 -2.35 2.92 -2.02
C HIS A 83 -2.69 1.46 -2.23
N SER A 84 -2.07 0.84 -3.22
CA SER A 84 -2.27 -0.58 -3.48
C SER A 84 -0.97 -1.20 -3.96
N GLU A 85 -0.72 -2.41 -3.48
CA GLU A 85 0.54 -3.09 -3.67
C GLU A 85 0.27 -4.53 -4.11
N SER A 86 0.96 -4.94 -5.17
CA SER A 86 1.10 -6.34 -5.52
C SER A 86 2.32 -6.86 -4.77
N VAL A 87 2.12 -7.84 -3.89
CA VAL A 87 3.16 -8.31 -2.97
C VAL A 87 3.38 -9.80 -3.20
N ASN A 88 4.65 -10.18 -3.32
CA ASN A 88 5.10 -11.56 -3.33
C ASN A 88 5.94 -11.79 -2.06
N VAL A 89 5.64 -12.86 -1.34
CA VAL A 89 6.31 -13.22 -0.08
C VAL A 89 6.87 -14.63 -0.21
N GLU A 90 8.19 -14.75 -0.25
CA GLU A 90 8.91 -16.02 -0.23
C GLU A 90 9.23 -16.44 1.23
N PHE A 91 8.96 -17.70 1.55
CA PHE A 91 9.23 -18.27 2.87
C PHE A 91 10.55 -19.04 2.87
N VAL A 92 11.33 -18.96 3.95
CA VAL A 92 12.63 -19.66 4.11
C VAL A 92 12.49 -21.19 3.97
N GLY A 93 11.34 -21.73 4.37
CA GLY A 93 11.03 -23.15 4.28
C GLY A 93 9.73 -23.40 3.54
N ARG A 94 9.03 -24.47 3.92
CA ARG A 94 7.71 -24.76 3.36
C ARG A 94 6.76 -23.60 3.66
N ARG A 95 6.21 -22.99 2.60
CA ARG A 95 5.17 -21.96 2.74
C ARG A 95 3.91 -22.50 3.43
N PRO A 96 3.13 -21.64 4.11
CA PRO A 96 1.78 -21.99 4.51
C PRO A 96 0.88 -22.27 3.30
N SER A 97 -0.20 -23.03 3.52
CA SER A 97 -1.28 -23.14 2.54
C SER A 97 -2.03 -21.81 2.42
N VAL A 98 -2.67 -21.57 1.27
CA VAL A 98 -3.50 -20.37 1.03
C VAL A 98 -4.56 -20.19 2.12
N GLU A 99 -5.16 -21.29 2.59
CA GLU A 99 -6.16 -21.26 3.65
C GLU A 99 -5.60 -20.79 5.00
N GLN A 100 -4.39 -21.26 5.36
CA GLN A 100 -3.71 -20.80 6.57
C GLN A 100 -3.37 -19.31 6.49
N VAL A 101 -2.93 -18.83 5.31
CA VAL A 101 -2.67 -17.40 5.10
C VAL A 101 -3.95 -16.59 5.25
N ARG A 102 -5.03 -17.01 4.59
CA ARG A 102 -6.34 -16.35 4.67
C ARG A 102 -6.81 -16.23 6.11
N ARG A 103 -6.83 -17.35 6.85
CA ARG A 103 -7.25 -17.38 8.24
C ARG A 103 -6.40 -16.45 9.12
N ALA A 104 -5.09 -16.48 8.97
CA ALA A 104 -4.19 -15.60 9.74
C ALA A 104 -4.47 -14.11 9.46
N LEU A 105 -4.79 -13.75 8.21
CA LEU A 105 -5.15 -12.38 7.83
C LEU A 105 -6.53 -11.98 8.36
N GLU A 106 -7.52 -12.88 8.36
CA GLU A 106 -8.86 -12.63 8.92
C GLU A 106 -8.82 -12.43 10.44
N GLU A 107 -7.92 -13.12 11.13
CA GLU A 107 -7.71 -12.98 12.58
C GLU A 107 -6.85 -11.74 12.94
N PHE A 108 -6.18 -11.10 11.97
CA PHE A 108 -5.26 -10.00 12.24
C PHE A 108 -5.99 -8.64 12.40
N PRO A 109 -5.85 -7.95 13.54
CA PRO A 109 -6.55 -6.68 13.77
C PRO A 109 -6.19 -5.59 12.74
N GLY A 110 -7.22 -4.94 12.18
CA GLY A 110 -7.05 -3.88 11.18
C GLY A 110 -6.83 -4.37 9.75
N VAL A 111 -6.94 -5.68 9.51
CA VAL A 111 -6.98 -6.28 8.17
C VAL A 111 -8.39 -6.77 7.88
N ARG A 112 -8.84 -6.61 6.62
CA ARG A 112 -10.08 -7.20 6.13
C ARG A 112 -9.80 -7.97 4.85
N VAL A 113 -10.10 -9.26 4.83
CA VAL A 113 -9.96 -10.08 3.62
C VAL A 113 -11.11 -9.80 2.65
N VAL A 114 -10.76 -9.48 1.40
CA VAL A 114 -11.68 -9.32 0.26
C VAL A 114 -11.13 -10.20 -0.86
N ASP A 115 -11.55 -11.46 -0.91
CA ASP A 115 -10.98 -12.45 -1.82
C ASP A 115 -12.05 -13.48 -2.21
N ASP A 116 -13.01 -13.00 -3.01
CA ASP A 116 -14.08 -13.79 -3.61
C ASP A 116 -13.73 -14.03 -5.09
N ARG A 117 -13.32 -15.27 -5.37
CA ARG A 117 -12.83 -15.69 -6.68
C ARG A 117 -13.97 -15.93 -7.67
N GLU A 118 -15.13 -16.38 -7.21
CA GLU A 118 -16.27 -16.66 -8.08
C GLU A 118 -16.88 -15.36 -8.61
N ALA A 119 -17.02 -14.34 -7.75
CA ALA A 119 -17.51 -13.03 -8.14
C ALA A 119 -16.42 -12.11 -8.73
N ASN A 120 -15.16 -12.57 -8.83
CA ASN A 120 -13.99 -11.77 -9.23
C ASN A 120 -13.87 -10.47 -8.40
N ARG A 121 -14.08 -10.57 -7.09
CA ARG A 121 -14.15 -9.43 -6.17
C ARG A 121 -12.95 -9.44 -5.22
N PHE A 122 -12.07 -8.47 -5.45
CA PHE A 122 -10.79 -8.30 -4.75
C PHE A 122 -10.64 -6.87 -4.20
N PRO A 123 -9.59 -6.54 -3.44
CA PRO A 123 -9.40 -5.19 -2.95
C PRO A 123 -9.32 -4.20 -4.11
N MET A 124 -9.99 -3.06 -3.96
CA MET A 124 -9.87 -1.94 -4.89
C MET A 124 -9.62 -0.65 -4.11
N PRO A 125 -8.86 0.31 -4.67
CA PRO A 125 -8.61 1.59 -4.01
C PRO A 125 -9.88 2.33 -3.60
N ILE A 126 -10.95 2.23 -4.40
CA ILE A 126 -12.25 2.85 -4.11
C ILE A 126 -12.93 2.28 -2.87
N ASP A 127 -12.70 1.00 -2.55
CA ASP A 127 -13.25 0.37 -1.35
C ASP A 127 -12.44 0.65 -0.11
N ALA A 128 -11.12 0.76 -0.26
CA ALA A 128 -10.20 1.06 0.82
C ALA A 128 -10.25 2.53 1.22
N SER A 129 -10.62 3.42 0.30
CA SER A 129 -10.73 4.86 0.56
C SER A 129 -11.75 5.17 1.66
N GLY A 130 -11.30 5.89 2.68
CA GLY A 130 -12.10 6.26 3.85
C GLY A 130 -12.31 5.13 4.85
N ARG A 131 -11.60 4.00 4.71
CA ARG A 131 -11.64 2.88 5.65
C ARG A 131 -10.40 2.86 6.53
N ASP A 132 -10.59 2.36 7.75
CA ASP A 132 -9.53 2.20 8.72
C ASP A 132 -8.73 0.91 8.46
N GLU A 133 -9.39 -0.12 7.91
CA GLU A 133 -8.79 -1.41 7.62
C GLU A 133 -7.97 -1.40 6.32
N VAL A 134 -6.91 -2.20 6.30
CA VAL A 134 -6.22 -2.58 5.06
C VAL A 134 -6.94 -3.77 4.45
N LEU A 135 -7.35 -3.63 3.19
CA LEU A 135 -7.99 -4.70 2.43
C LEU A 135 -6.93 -5.61 1.83
N VAL A 136 -7.08 -6.92 2.01
CA VAL A 136 -6.13 -7.92 1.48
C VAL A 136 -6.90 -8.98 0.68
N GLY A 137 -6.36 -9.39 -0.46
CA GLY A 137 -6.93 -10.45 -1.27
C GLY A 137 -5.98 -10.90 -2.37
N ARG A 138 -6.51 -11.56 -3.41
CA ARG A 138 -5.70 -12.21 -4.45
C ARG A 138 -4.66 -13.19 -3.89
N ILE A 139 -4.95 -13.76 -2.72
CA ILE A 139 -4.10 -14.67 -1.97
C ILE A 139 -4.01 -15.97 -2.74
N ARG A 140 -2.82 -16.31 -3.22
CA ARG A 140 -2.58 -17.51 -4.03
C ARG A 140 -1.13 -17.95 -3.92
N GLU A 141 -0.90 -19.19 -4.32
CA GLU A 141 0.44 -19.72 -4.51
C GLU A 141 1.10 -19.03 -5.70
N ASP A 142 2.38 -18.69 -5.56
CA ASP A 142 3.16 -18.19 -6.68
C ASP A 142 3.36 -19.33 -7.71
N LEU A 143 3.25 -19.01 -8.99
CA LEU A 143 3.35 -20.00 -10.07
C LEU A 143 4.79 -20.34 -10.48
N SER A 144 5.76 -19.55 -10.03
CA SER A 144 7.18 -19.61 -10.36
C SER A 144 8.07 -20.00 -9.18
N CYS A 145 7.59 -19.86 -7.94
CA CYS A 145 8.33 -20.14 -6.71
C CYS A 145 7.48 -20.96 -5.72
N GLU A 146 7.83 -22.22 -5.50
CA GLU A 146 7.06 -23.15 -4.67
C GLU A 146 6.91 -22.71 -3.20
N THR A 147 7.84 -21.89 -2.72
CA THR A 147 7.88 -21.37 -1.35
C THR A 147 7.27 -19.97 -1.23
N ALA A 148 6.61 -19.44 -2.27
CA ALA A 148 6.06 -18.09 -2.23
C ALA A 148 4.52 -18.01 -2.28
N ILE A 149 3.99 -16.92 -1.73
CA ILE A 149 2.58 -16.53 -1.77
C ILE A 149 2.48 -15.14 -2.38
N ASP A 150 1.57 -15.00 -3.34
CA ASP A 150 1.17 -13.71 -3.88
C ASP A 150 -0.07 -13.18 -3.17
N LEU A 151 -0.12 -11.87 -2.96
CA LEU A 151 -1.29 -11.15 -2.47
C LEU A 151 -1.36 -9.74 -3.05
N PHE A 152 -2.53 -9.14 -2.96
CA PHE A 152 -2.78 -7.75 -3.30
C PHE A 152 -3.37 -7.04 -2.09
N VAL A 153 -2.84 -5.88 -1.76
CA VAL A 153 -3.33 -5.05 -0.66
C VAL A 153 -3.82 -3.71 -1.17
N SER A 154 -4.81 -3.14 -0.49
CA SER A 154 -5.27 -1.77 -0.73
C SER A 154 -5.65 -1.12 0.60
N GLY A 155 -5.08 0.05 0.90
CA GLY A 155 -5.29 0.73 2.18
C GLY A 155 -5.30 2.24 2.03
N ASP A 156 -6.09 2.92 2.86
CA ASP A 156 -6.15 4.37 2.88
C ASP A 156 -4.83 4.97 3.39
N GLN A 157 -4.12 5.66 2.49
CA GLN A 157 -2.80 6.22 2.82
C GLN A 157 -2.85 7.45 3.73
N ILE A 158 -4.02 8.10 3.86
CA ILE A 158 -4.19 9.27 4.73
C ILE A 158 -4.63 8.82 6.13
N LEU A 159 -5.43 7.77 6.23
CA LEU A 159 -5.83 7.16 7.49
C LEU A 159 -4.77 6.18 7.98
N LYS A 160 -4.89 4.89 7.63
CA LYS A 160 -4.01 3.85 8.14
C LYS A 160 -2.55 4.06 7.74
N GLY A 161 -2.29 4.67 6.59
CA GLY A 161 -0.93 5.05 6.16
C GLY A 161 -0.34 6.26 6.90
N ALA A 162 -1.13 7.04 7.66
CA ALA A 162 -0.65 8.23 8.36
C ALA A 162 -1.42 8.54 9.65
N ALA A 163 -2.56 9.22 9.55
CA ALA A 163 -3.25 9.84 10.69
C ALA A 163 -3.74 8.81 11.72
N LEU A 164 -4.42 7.76 11.26
CA LEU A 164 -4.95 6.71 12.14
C LEU A 164 -3.81 5.97 12.85
N ASN A 165 -2.72 5.70 12.14
CA ASN A 165 -1.56 5.02 12.74
C ASN A 165 -0.94 5.88 13.85
N GLY A 166 -0.84 7.19 13.66
CA GLY A 166 -0.38 8.13 14.69
C GLY A 166 -1.27 8.12 15.94
N ILE A 167 -2.60 8.14 15.76
CA ILE A 167 -3.57 8.06 16.87
C ILE A 167 -3.46 6.70 17.59
N GLN A 168 -3.38 5.60 16.85
CA GLN A 168 -3.24 4.25 17.41
C GLN A 168 -1.95 4.09 18.22
N ILE A 169 -0.84 4.68 17.78
CA ILE A 169 0.43 4.72 18.53
C ILE A 169 0.24 5.51 19.84
N ALA A 170 -0.42 6.67 19.79
CA ALA A 170 -0.69 7.47 20.98
C ALA A 170 -1.58 6.73 21.99
N ASP A 171 -2.67 6.09 21.53
CA ASP A 171 -3.54 5.28 22.38
C ASP A 171 -2.78 4.11 23.01
N ALA A 172 -2.01 3.37 22.21
CA ALA A 172 -1.17 2.27 22.72
C ALA A 172 -0.15 2.75 23.76
N TRP A 173 0.44 3.93 23.58
CA TRP A 173 1.37 4.52 24.54
C TRP A 173 0.66 4.90 25.85
N ILE A 174 -0.52 5.51 25.79
CA ILE A 174 -1.34 5.86 26.96
C ILE A 174 -1.71 4.60 27.74
N ARG A 175 -2.22 3.56 27.06
CA ARG A 175 -2.60 2.29 27.71
C ARG A 175 -1.44 1.59 28.40
N ARG A 176 -0.22 1.70 27.85
CA ARG A 176 1.00 1.14 28.47
C ARG A 176 1.52 1.94 29.66
N ARG A 177 1.20 3.24 29.74
CA ARG A 177 1.70 4.14 30.80
C ARG A 177 0.69 4.48 31.88
N THR A 178 -0.59 4.25 31.64
CA THR A 178 -1.63 4.49 32.65
C THR A 178 -1.69 3.26 33.56
N PRO A 179 -1.40 3.37 34.88
CA PRO A 179 -1.63 2.28 35.80
C PRO A 179 -3.12 1.93 35.77
N VAL A 180 -3.45 0.65 35.59
CA VAL A 180 -4.83 0.16 35.71
C VAL A 180 -5.26 0.46 37.16
N PRO A 181 -6.33 1.25 37.38
CA PRO A 181 -6.88 1.44 38.73
C PRO A 181 -7.20 0.06 39.31
N ALA A 182 -6.76 -0.17 40.55
CA ALA A 182 -6.96 -1.42 41.28
C ALA A 182 -8.44 -1.78 41.44
#